data_AF-A0A7V1ZFA4-F1
#
_entry.id   AF-A0A7V1ZFA4-F1
#
_cell.length_a   1.000
_cell.length_b   1.000
_cell.length_c   1.000
_cell.angle_alpha   90.00
_cell.angle_beta   90.00
_cell.angle_gamma   90.00
#
_symmetry.space_group_name_H-M   'P 1'
#
loop_
_entity.id
_entity.type
_entity.pdbx_description
1 polymer ?
#
loop_
_entity_poly.entity_id
_entity_poly.type
_entity_poly.pdbx_seq_one_letter_code
_entity_poly.pdbx_strand_id
1 'polypeptide(L)'
;MEIIKEPYSETPTNISEKDAHIRYLLLKEENEEYLEAAKKQDLEKVLDAITDILYVVHGTILKHGLQDYIDDAFIEVHKSNMSKKDPNGNEIKNPDTGKVTKGTHYIPPDLKKVLNKNKINN
;
A
#
# COMPACT_ATOMS: atom_id res chain seq x y z
N MET A 1 -5.38 15.37 -0.74
CA MET A 1 -6.56 14.53 -1.05
C MET A 1 -7.77 15.31 -1.55
N GLU A 2 -7.77 16.66 -1.51
CA GLU A 2 -8.88 17.51 -2.00
C GLU A 2 -9.28 17.32 -3.48
N ILE A 3 -8.50 16.57 -4.27
CA ILE A 3 -8.75 16.30 -5.68
C ILE A 3 -9.82 15.19 -5.87
N ILE A 4 -9.98 14.29 -4.90
CA ILE A 4 -10.87 13.12 -5.03
C ILE A 4 -12.27 13.48 -4.51
N LYS A 5 -13.22 13.69 -5.42
CA LYS A 5 -14.64 14.02 -5.12
C LYS A 5 -15.53 12.79 -4.95
N GLU A 6 -15.01 11.72 -4.36
CA GLU A 6 -15.76 10.49 -4.11
C GLU A 6 -16.36 10.50 -2.68
N PRO A 7 -17.55 9.90 -2.46
CA PRO A 7 -18.04 9.65 -1.11
C PRO A 7 -17.03 8.81 -0.32
N TYR A 8 -16.57 9.35 0.80
CA TYR A 8 -15.55 8.74 1.64
C TYR A 8 -16.03 8.59 3.09
N SER A 9 -15.32 7.76 3.86
CA SER A 9 -15.64 7.52 5.27
C SER A 9 -14.77 8.41 6.15
N GLU A 10 -15.34 9.11 7.12
CA GLU A 10 -14.55 9.97 8.02
C GLU A 10 -13.74 9.16 9.05
N THR A 11 -14.19 7.96 9.38
CA THR A 11 -13.55 7.06 10.34
C THR A 11 -13.20 5.71 9.70
N PRO A 12 -12.15 5.01 10.19
CA PRO A 12 -11.80 3.68 9.71
C PRO A 12 -12.99 2.72 9.73
N THR A 13 -13.34 2.18 8.56
CA THR A 13 -14.50 1.30 8.43
C THR A 13 -14.28 0.19 7.40
N ASN A 14 -15.06 -0.87 7.58
CA ASN A 14 -15.24 -1.88 6.54
C ASN A 14 -16.25 -1.35 5.51
N ILE A 15 -16.04 -1.73 4.26
CA ILE A 15 -16.91 -1.37 3.13
C ILE A 15 -17.72 -2.60 2.70
N SER A 16 -18.74 -2.39 1.88
CA SER A 16 -19.54 -3.51 1.35
C SER A 16 -18.69 -4.43 0.45
N GLU A 17 -19.07 -5.70 0.34
CA GLU A 17 -18.41 -6.66 -0.58
C GLU A 17 -18.40 -6.12 -2.02
N LYS A 18 -19.52 -5.51 -2.44
CA LYS A 18 -19.63 -4.86 -3.75
C LYS A 18 -18.60 -3.76 -3.93
N ASP A 19 -18.46 -2.86 -2.95
CA ASP A 19 -17.48 -1.77 -3.03
C ASP A 19 -16.04 -2.32 -3.02
N ALA A 20 -15.75 -3.32 -2.18
CA ALA A 20 -14.44 -3.98 -2.17
C ALA A 20 -14.12 -4.63 -3.52
N HIS A 21 -15.11 -5.26 -4.15
CA HIS A 21 -14.96 -5.86 -5.47
C HIS A 21 -14.68 -4.79 -6.56
N ILE A 22 -15.38 -3.65 -6.52
CA ILE A 22 -15.13 -2.54 -7.45
C ILE A 22 -13.71 -2.00 -7.27
N ARG A 23 -13.26 -1.75 -6.02
CA ARG A 23 -11.88 -1.28 -5.77
C ARG A 23 -10.84 -2.29 -6.25
N TYR A 24 -11.09 -3.58 -6.08
CA TYR A 24 -10.25 -4.65 -6.62
C TYR A 24 -10.16 -4.61 -8.15
N LEU A 25 -11.29 -4.47 -8.85
CA LEU A 25 -11.31 -4.43 -10.32
C LEU A 25 -10.53 -3.24 -10.87
N LEU A 26 -10.69 -2.05 -10.27
CA LEU A 26 -9.93 -0.85 -10.65
C LEU A 26 -8.43 -1.07 -10.49
N LEU A 27 -7.98 -1.54 -9.31
CA LEU A 27 -6.56 -1.82 -9.08
C LEU A 27 -5.99 -2.89 -10.01
N LYS A 28 -6.81 -3.87 -10.40
CA LYS A 28 -6.42 -4.92 -11.33
C LYS A 28 -6.19 -4.34 -12.73
N GLU A 29 -7.10 -3.50 -13.20
CA GLU A 29 -7.02 -2.82 -14.50
C GLU A 29 -5.72 -2.01 -14.62
N GLU A 30 -5.46 -1.09 -13.69
CA GLU A 30 -4.27 -0.22 -13.77
C GLU A 30 -2.96 -1.03 -13.67
N ASN A 31 -2.96 -2.12 -12.91
CA ASN A 31 -1.80 -2.99 -12.80
C ASN A 31 -1.56 -3.82 -14.08
N GLU A 32 -2.61 -4.18 -14.81
CA GLU A 32 -2.49 -4.81 -16.13
C GLU A 32 -1.93 -3.82 -17.15
N GLU A 33 -2.36 -2.55 -17.12
CA GLU A 33 -1.81 -1.49 -17.97
C GLU A 33 -0.33 -1.22 -17.70
N TYR A 34 0.08 -1.13 -16.43
CA TYR A 34 1.48 -1.03 -16.04
C TYR A 34 2.32 -2.17 -16.62
N LEU A 35 1.86 -3.42 -16.48
CA LEU A 35 2.60 -4.59 -16.96
C LEU A 35 2.78 -4.54 -18.48
N GLU A 36 1.74 -4.15 -19.23
CA GLU A 36 1.81 -4.04 -20.68
C GLU A 36 2.72 -2.88 -21.13
N ALA A 37 2.68 -1.73 -20.45
CA ALA A 37 3.58 -0.61 -20.72
C ALA A 37 5.05 -0.97 -20.45
N ALA A 38 5.33 -1.65 -19.33
CA ALA A 38 6.67 -2.09 -18.95
C ALA A 38 7.25 -3.10 -19.97
N LYS A 39 6.44 -4.05 -20.45
CA LYS A 39 6.87 -5.01 -21.50
C LYS A 39 7.21 -4.31 -22.81
N LYS A 40 6.52 -3.22 -23.13
CA LYS A 40 6.74 -2.43 -24.36
C LYS A 40 7.87 -1.41 -24.21
N GLN A 41 8.48 -1.29 -23.03
CA GLN A 41 9.48 -0.27 -22.70
C GLN A 41 8.98 1.17 -22.95
N ASP A 42 7.69 1.40 -22.73
CA ASP A 42 7.04 2.70 -22.90
C ASP A 42 7.02 3.46 -21.56
N LEU A 43 8.04 4.27 -21.31
CA LEU A 43 8.23 4.95 -20.02
C LEU A 43 7.11 5.96 -19.71
N GLU A 44 6.55 6.60 -20.73
CA GLU A 44 5.44 7.54 -20.56
C GLU A 44 4.21 6.82 -20.04
N LYS A 45 3.84 5.69 -20.67
CA LYS A 45 2.71 4.87 -20.19
C LYS A 45 2.96 4.15 -18.88
N VAL A 46 4.23 3.84 -18.57
CA VAL A 46 4.58 3.35 -17.23
C VAL A 46 4.31 4.41 -16.18
N LEU A 47 4.68 5.67 -16.44
CA LEU A 47 4.42 6.78 -15.52
C LEU A 47 2.91 7.02 -15.34
N ASP A 48 2.15 6.95 -16.43
CA ASP A 48 0.69 7.07 -16.45
C ASP A 48 0.04 6.00 -15.56
N ALA A 49 0.27 4.72 -15.85
CA ALA A 49 -0.31 3.61 -15.09
C ALA A 49 0.10 3.61 -13.60
N ILE A 50 1.35 3.99 -13.27
CA ILE A 50 1.76 4.13 -11.86
C ILE A 50 0.98 5.26 -11.17
N THR A 51 0.72 6.35 -11.87
CA THR A 51 -0.06 7.48 -11.36
C THR A 51 -1.50 7.07 -11.12
N ASP A 52 -2.11 6.31 -12.03
CA ASP A 52 -3.47 5.81 -11.88
C ASP A 52 -3.60 4.79 -10.75
N ILE A 53 -2.62 3.89 -10.59
CA ILE A 53 -2.55 3.00 -9.41
C ILE A 53 -2.57 3.83 -8.12
N LEU A 54 -1.73 4.86 -8.02
CA LEU A 54 -1.71 5.73 -6.82
C LEU A 54 -3.06 6.43 -6.61
N TYR A 55 -3.69 6.90 -7.69
CA TYR A 55 -4.99 7.56 -7.63
C TYR A 55 -6.08 6.61 -7.10
N VAL A 56 -6.16 5.39 -7.63
CA VAL A 56 -7.10 4.35 -7.18
C VAL A 56 -6.82 3.90 -5.75
N VAL A 57 -5.54 3.76 -5.37
CA VAL A 57 -5.14 3.45 -3.99
C VAL A 57 -5.61 4.56 -3.04
N HIS A 58 -5.39 5.83 -3.36
CA HIS A 58 -5.86 6.95 -2.55
C HIS A 58 -7.38 7.01 -2.43
N GLY A 59 -8.11 6.75 -3.53
CA GLY A 59 -9.58 6.62 -3.47
C GLY A 59 -10.03 5.47 -2.58
N THR A 60 -9.30 4.36 -2.58
CA THR A 60 -9.56 3.19 -1.72
C THR A 60 -9.31 3.51 -0.25
N ILE A 61 -8.20 4.20 0.07
CA ILE A 61 -7.87 4.68 1.42
C ILE A 61 -9.00 5.56 1.97
N LEU A 62 -9.47 6.51 1.17
CA LEU A 62 -10.57 7.41 1.54
C LEU A 62 -11.89 6.64 1.74
N LYS A 63 -12.21 5.70 0.85
CA LYS A 63 -13.41 4.87 0.99
C LYS A 63 -13.44 4.11 2.32
N HIS A 64 -12.28 3.69 2.81
CA HIS A 64 -12.10 3.03 4.11
C HIS A 64 -11.93 3.99 5.30
N GLY A 65 -11.80 5.30 5.09
CA GLY A 65 -11.54 6.28 6.15
C GLY A 65 -10.16 6.14 6.81
N LEU A 66 -9.15 5.78 6.01
CA LEU A 66 -7.78 5.52 6.45
C LEU A 66 -6.81 6.67 6.14
N GLN A 67 -7.28 7.81 5.64
CA GLN A 67 -6.44 8.94 5.21
C GLN A 67 -5.48 9.44 6.30
N ASP A 68 -5.92 9.46 7.56
CA ASP A 68 -5.10 9.93 8.68
C ASP A 68 -4.17 8.84 9.26
N TYR A 69 -4.21 7.63 8.70
CA TYR A 69 -3.50 6.45 9.20
C TYR A 69 -2.45 5.94 8.21
N ILE A 70 -2.63 6.20 6.91
CA ILE A 70 -1.84 5.54 5.87
C ILE A 70 -0.35 5.90 5.94
N ASP A 71 -0.02 7.16 6.26
CA ASP A 71 1.38 7.60 6.36
C ASP A 71 2.11 6.93 7.53
N ASP A 72 1.46 6.87 8.69
CA ASP A 72 1.97 6.16 9.87
C ASP A 72 2.11 4.65 9.58
N ALA A 73 1.14 4.05 8.88
CA ALA A 73 1.19 2.65 8.48
C ALA A 73 2.35 2.40 7.50
N PHE A 74 2.58 3.30 6.55
CA PHE A 74 3.70 3.22 5.61
C PHE A 74 5.04 3.27 6.34
N ILE A 75 5.20 4.21 7.29
CA ILE A 75 6.40 4.32 8.13
C ILE A 75 6.63 3.03 8.94
N GLU A 76 5.57 2.47 9.54
CA GLU A 76 5.65 1.24 10.32
C GLU A 76 6.03 0.02 9.47
N VAL A 77 5.43 -0.12 8.29
CA VAL A 77 5.78 -1.15 7.31
C VAL A 77 7.22 -0.97 6.81
N HIS A 78 7.66 0.26 6.56
CA HIS A 78 9.02 0.56 6.15
C HIS A 78 10.04 0.16 7.23
N LYS A 79 9.79 0.50 8.50
CA LYS A 79 10.63 0.07 9.64
C LYS A 79 10.73 -1.45 9.73
N SER A 80 9.60 -2.14 9.64
CA SER A 80 9.56 -3.60 9.60
C SER A 80 10.36 -4.16 8.41
N ASN A 81 10.24 -3.58 7.21
CA ASN A 81 11.01 -4.00 6.04
C ASN A 81 12.53 -3.79 6.24
N MET A 82 12.93 -2.68 6.84
CA MET A 82 14.33 -2.41 7.16
C MET A 82 14.91 -3.37 8.21
N SER A 83 14.07 -3.90 9.11
CA SER A 83 14.49 -4.94 10.08
C SER A 83 14.80 -6.31 9.44
N LYS A 84 14.40 -6.54 8.17
CA LYS A 84 14.69 -7.78 7.44
C LYS A 84 16.14 -7.87 6.95
N LYS A 85 16.86 -6.75 6.98
CA LYS A 85 18.25 -6.68 6.51
C LYS A 85 19.18 -7.47 7.42
N ASP A 86 20.26 -8.00 6.86
CA ASP A 86 21.33 -8.63 7.61
C ASP A 86 22.10 -7.60 8.46
N PRO A 87 23.02 -8.02 9.35
CA PRO A 87 23.84 -7.09 10.15
C PRO A 87 24.69 -6.10 9.34
N ASN A 88 24.89 -6.34 8.04
CA ASN A 88 25.63 -5.47 7.13
C ASN A 88 24.69 -4.54 6.31
N GLY A 89 23.37 -4.62 6.52
CA GLY A 89 22.37 -3.81 5.82
C GLY A 89 21.91 -4.37 4.48
N ASN A 90 22.27 -5.60 4.12
CA ASN A 90 21.87 -6.23 2.87
C ASN A 90 20.50 -6.90 2.99
N GLU A 91 19.73 -6.88 1.91
CA GLU A 91 18.50 -7.67 1.81
C GLU A 91 18.84 -9.16 1.82
N ILE A 92 18.23 -9.92 2.73
CA ILE A 92 18.33 -11.37 2.71
C ILE A 92 17.35 -11.85 1.65
N LYS A 93 17.83 -12.25 0.48
CA LYS A 93 16.98 -12.79 -0.59
C LYS A 93 17.00 -14.30 -0.55
N ASN A 94 15.82 -14.90 -0.72
CA ASN A 94 15.71 -16.30 -1.05
C ASN A 94 16.32 -16.51 -2.44
N PRO A 95 17.35 -17.35 -2.60
CA PRO A 95 18.09 -17.49 -3.85
C PRO A 95 17.24 -18.10 -4.99
N ASP A 96 16.18 -18.85 -4.66
CA ASP A 96 15.33 -19.54 -5.65
C ASP A 96 14.18 -18.66 -6.17
N THR A 97 13.71 -17.72 -5.34
CA THR A 97 12.51 -16.91 -5.63
C THR A 97 12.76 -15.40 -5.70
N GLY A 98 13.95 -14.94 -5.30
CA GLY A 98 14.29 -13.52 -5.17
C GLY A 98 13.55 -12.79 -4.03
N LYS A 99 12.66 -13.47 -3.29
CA LYS A 99 11.88 -12.87 -2.21
C LYS A 99 12.77 -12.48 -1.04
N VAL A 100 12.56 -11.28 -0.50
CA VAL A 100 13.19 -10.87 0.77
C VAL A 100 12.67 -11.78 1.89
N THR A 101 13.57 -12.52 2.54
CA THR A 101 13.26 -13.39 3.67
C THR A 101 13.36 -12.63 4.98
N LYS A 102 12.71 -13.17 6.02
CA LYS A 102 12.73 -12.58 7.36
C LYS A 102 14.05 -12.97 8.03
N GLY A 103 14.93 -11.98 8.27
CA GLY A 103 16.15 -12.16 9.03
C GLY A 103 15.90 -12.48 10.52
N THR A 104 16.95 -12.82 11.25
CA THR A 104 16.91 -13.15 12.69
C THR A 104 16.39 -12.00 13.56
N HIS A 105 16.55 -10.75 13.09
CA HIS A 105 16.10 -9.54 13.78
C HIS A 105 14.80 -8.95 13.20
N TYR A 106 14.06 -9.73 12.42
CA TYR A 106 12.80 -9.28 11.84
C TYR A 106 11.78 -8.94 12.92
N ILE A 107 11.21 -7.74 12.81
CA ILE A 107 10.12 -7.25 13.63
C ILE A 107 8.92 -7.02 12.70
N PRO A 108 7.76 -7.68 12.92
CA PRO A 108 6.56 -7.43 12.12
C PRO A 108 6.00 -6.02 12.40
N PRO A 109 5.34 -5.38 11.42
CA PRO A 109 4.78 -4.06 11.61
C PRO A 109 3.57 -4.11 12.55
N ASP A 110 3.51 -3.19 13.52
CA ASP A 110 2.38 -3.09 14.45
C ASP A 110 1.29 -2.13 13.92
N LEU A 111 0.54 -2.61 12.92
CA LEU A 111 -0.56 -1.84 12.33
C LEU A 111 -1.77 -1.71 13.28
N LYS A 112 -1.87 -2.58 14.30
CA LYS A 112 -2.91 -2.47 15.33
C LYS A 112 -2.67 -1.24 16.20
N LYS A 113 -1.40 -0.96 16.55
CA LYS A 113 -1.02 0.26 17.25
C LYS A 113 -1.32 1.51 16.42
N VAL A 114 -1.02 1.47 15.12
CA VAL A 114 -1.35 2.58 14.20
C VAL A 114 -2.86 2.87 14.21
N LEU A 115 -3.70 1.85 14.00
CA LEU A 115 -5.16 2.01 14.01
C LEU A 115 -5.73 2.51 15.35
N ASN A 116 -5.07 2.22 16.47
CA ASN A 116 -5.52 2.65 17.80
C ASN A 116 -4.97 4.01 18.25
N LYS A 117 -4.06 4.63 17.51
CA LYS A 117 -3.36 5.89 17.88
C LYS A 117 -4.34 7.04 18.19
N ASN A 118 -5.45 7.12 17.47
CA ASN A 118 -6.46 8.18 17.64
C ASN A 118 -7.55 7.87 18.68
N LYS A 119 -7.53 6.68 19.32
CA LYS A 119 -8.49 6.35 20.40
C LYS A 119 -8.07 6.90 21.77
N ILE A 120 -6.83 7.38 21.89
CA ILE A 120 -6.22 7.79 23.17
C ILE A 120 -6.39 9.31 23.41
N ASN A 121 -6.78 10.06 22.38
CA ASN A 121 -6.94 11.52 22.45
C ASN A 121 -8.40 11.99 22.58
N ASN A 122 -9.34 11.08 22.90
CA ASN A 122 -10.75 11.39 23.17
C ASN A 122 -11.13 10.97 24.59
#